data_AF-X0K597-F1
#
_entry.id   AF-X0K597-F1
#
_cell.length_a   1.000
_cell.length_b   1.000
_cell.length_c   1.000
_cell.angle_alpha   90.00
_cell.angle_beta   90.00
_cell.angle_gamma   90.00
#
_symmetry.space_group_name_H-M   'P 1'
#
loop_
_entity.id
_entity.type
_entity.pdbx_description
1 polymer ?
#
loop_
_entity_poly.entity_id
_entity_poly.type
_entity_poly.pdbx_seq_one_letter_code
_entity_poly.pdbx_strand_id
1 'polypeptide(L)'
;MTSDLEYASHFRQDLTSPDHLNVSSTVVKNAKLEPVLRQYVDWLGENTKLGWYLFSISRVPCIYGWAEIAYQLNQSSSTVRGTKFFDEWISPNLDWSYGAKLSVELQEVLSANNNTETFAVANGLFRQALEFETAFFESAVGKVLED
;
A
#
# COMPACT_ATOMS: atom_id res chain seq x y z
N MET A 1 18.48 -6.63 1.92
CA MET A 1 18.33 -7.83 2.78
C MET A 1 18.36 -7.52 4.26
N THR A 2 19.36 -6.82 4.82
CA THR A 2 19.33 -6.40 6.24
C THR A 2 18.27 -5.34 6.53
N SER A 3 18.13 -4.34 5.66
CA SER A 3 17.11 -3.27 5.77
C SER A 3 15.66 -3.78 5.69
N ASP A 4 15.40 -4.80 4.88
CA ASP A 4 14.04 -5.32 4.66
C ASP A 4 13.56 -6.17 5.85
N LEU A 5 14.51 -6.88 6.50
CA LEU A 5 14.26 -7.61 7.74
C LEU A 5 14.07 -6.66 8.93
N GLU A 6 14.82 -5.56 8.97
CA GLU A 6 14.62 -4.48 9.94
C GLU A 6 13.21 -3.88 9.79
N TYR A 7 12.79 -3.49 8.57
CA TYR A 7 11.45 -2.98 8.31
C TYR A 7 10.33 -3.93 8.78
N ALA A 8 10.43 -5.23 8.45
CA ALA A 8 9.45 -6.22 8.90
C ALA A 8 9.40 -6.39 10.43
N SER A 9 10.55 -6.25 11.10
CA SER A 9 10.64 -6.32 12.56
C SER A 9 10.03 -5.08 13.24
N HIS A 10 10.25 -3.88 12.69
CA HIS A 10 9.64 -2.64 13.15
C HIS A 10 8.13 -2.67 12.97
N PHE A 11 7.65 -3.10 11.81
CA PHE A 11 6.21 -3.23 11.55
C PHE A 11 5.52 -4.16 12.56
N ARG A 12 6.16 -5.28 12.91
CA ARG A 12 5.62 -6.19 13.93
C ARG A 12 5.57 -5.54 15.32
N GLN A 13 6.55 -4.71 15.66
CA GLN A 13 6.58 -3.97 16.91
C GLN A 13 5.44 -2.94 16.96
N ASP A 14 5.21 -2.21 15.87
CA ASP A 14 4.12 -1.24 15.75
C ASP A 14 2.73 -1.92 15.90
N LEU A 15 2.56 -3.12 15.34
CA LEU A 15 1.32 -3.88 15.52
C LEU A 15 1.07 -4.30 16.97
N THR A 16 2.13 -4.74 17.68
CA THR A 16 2.00 -5.44 18.98
C THR A 16 2.24 -4.57 20.21
N SER A 17 2.77 -3.36 20.03
CA SER A 17 3.06 -2.45 21.14
C SER A 17 1.78 -1.88 21.77
N PRO A 18 1.70 -1.79 23.11
CA PRO A 18 0.63 -1.08 23.82
C PRO A 18 0.49 0.41 23.43
N ASP A 19 1.61 1.03 23.06
CA ASP A 19 1.68 2.43 22.67
C ASP A 19 1.10 2.67 21.26
N HIS A 20 0.93 1.60 20.46
CA HIS A 20 0.40 1.62 19.10
C HIS A 20 -0.91 0.82 19.01
N LEU A 21 -1.00 -0.19 18.14
CA LEU A 21 -2.23 -0.93 17.87
C LEU A 21 -2.56 -2.01 18.92
N ASN A 22 -1.58 -2.40 19.73
CA ASN A 22 -1.73 -3.38 20.82
C ASN A 22 -2.42 -4.69 20.39
N VAL A 23 -2.15 -5.14 19.16
CA VAL A 23 -2.69 -6.40 18.63
C VAL A 23 -1.97 -7.57 19.30
N SER A 24 -2.74 -8.58 19.73
CA SER A 24 -2.19 -9.80 20.31
C SER A 24 -1.14 -10.43 19.38
N SER A 25 0.04 -10.75 19.93
CA SER A 25 1.09 -11.39 19.15
C SER A 25 0.67 -12.76 18.57
N THR A 26 -0.30 -13.41 19.21
CA THR A 26 -0.91 -14.67 18.75
C THR A 26 -1.74 -14.44 17.49
N VAL A 27 -2.57 -13.39 17.47
CA VAL A 27 -3.33 -12.97 16.29
C VAL A 27 -2.40 -12.70 15.11
N VAL A 28 -1.31 -11.94 15.33
CA VAL A 28 -0.33 -11.65 14.27
C VAL A 28 0.37 -12.92 13.77
N LYS A 29 0.72 -13.88 14.64
CA LYS A 29 1.37 -15.14 14.24
C LYS A 29 0.45 -16.07 13.47
N ASN A 30 -0.82 -16.10 13.86
CA ASN A 30 -1.81 -17.01 13.31
C ASN A 30 -2.59 -16.42 12.13
N ALA A 31 -2.37 -15.13 11.83
CA ALA A 31 -2.99 -14.43 10.72
C ALA A 31 -2.77 -15.20 9.42
N LYS A 32 -3.89 -15.45 8.72
CA LYS A 32 -3.89 -16.06 7.40
C LYS A 32 -4.01 -14.95 6.36
N LEU A 33 -3.25 -15.08 5.29
CA LEU A 33 -3.37 -14.18 4.16
C LEU A 33 -4.73 -14.43 3.48
N GLU A 34 -5.58 -13.40 3.46
CA GLU A 34 -6.85 -13.45 2.73
C GLU A 34 -6.58 -13.75 1.24
N PRO A 35 -7.45 -14.52 0.55
CA PRO A 35 -7.20 -14.94 -0.83
C PRO A 35 -6.94 -13.80 -1.81
N VAL A 36 -7.61 -12.65 -1.62
CA VAL A 36 -7.40 -11.46 -2.47
C VAL A 36 -6.02 -10.85 -2.25
N LEU A 37 -5.58 -10.74 -1.00
CA LEU A 37 -4.26 -10.20 -0.68
C LEU A 37 -3.15 -11.13 -1.18
N ARG A 38 -3.37 -12.45 -1.11
CA ARG A 38 -2.45 -13.43 -1.72
C ARG A 38 -2.31 -13.22 -3.21
N GLN A 39 -3.43 -13.14 -3.93
CA GLN A 39 -3.43 -12.91 -5.38
C GLN A 39 -2.75 -11.59 -5.74
N TYR A 40 -2.99 -10.53 -4.98
CA TYR A 40 -2.37 -9.24 -5.22
C TYR A 40 -0.85 -9.30 -5.03
N VAL A 41 -0.37 -9.89 -3.93
CA VAL A 41 1.07 -10.06 -3.66
C VAL A 41 1.74 -10.94 -4.71
N ASP A 42 1.11 -12.06 -5.10
CA ASP A 42 1.63 -12.95 -6.13
C ASP A 42 1.72 -12.21 -7.48
N TRP A 43 0.70 -11.44 -7.85
CA TRP A 43 0.70 -10.62 -9.06
C TRP A 43 1.78 -9.54 -9.04
N LEU A 44 1.99 -8.85 -7.91
CA LEU A 44 3.10 -7.90 -7.76
C LEU A 44 4.46 -8.59 -7.89
N GLY A 45 4.61 -9.78 -7.31
CA GLY A 45 5.80 -10.61 -7.43
C GLY A 45 6.11 -10.98 -8.87
N GLU A 46 5.10 -11.40 -9.63
CA GLU A 46 5.25 -11.69 -11.06
C GLU A 46 5.62 -10.45 -11.89
N ASN A 47 5.15 -9.26 -11.51
CA ASN A 47 5.46 -8.02 -12.23
C ASN A 47 6.91 -7.54 -12.05
N THR A 48 7.66 -8.07 -11.07
CA THR A 48 9.08 -7.72 -10.88
C THR A 48 9.94 -8.03 -12.12
N LYS A 49 9.52 -8.98 -12.96
CA LYS A 49 10.20 -9.36 -14.21
C LYS A 49 9.96 -8.40 -15.38
N LEU A 50 9.04 -7.44 -15.26
CA LEU A 50 8.67 -6.51 -16.33
C LEU A 50 9.63 -5.31 -16.47
N GLY A 51 10.68 -5.28 -15.64
CA GLY A 51 11.60 -4.15 -15.54
C GLY A 51 11.07 -3.04 -14.64
N TRP A 52 11.98 -2.15 -14.25
CA TRP A 52 11.72 -1.17 -13.18
C TRP A 52 10.53 -0.26 -13.48
N TYR A 53 10.39 0.27 -14.71
CA TYR A 53 9.31 1.20 -15.05
C TYR A 53 7.92 0.55 -14.90
N LEU A 54 7.67 -0.58 -15.56
CA LEU A 54 6.36 -1.24 -15.51
C LEU A 54 6.04 -1.79 -14.11
N PHE A 55 7.05 -2.30 -13.39
CA PHE A 55 6.88 -2.70 -11.99
C PHE A 55 6.59 -1.51 -11.06
N SER A 56 7.15 -0.34 -11.36
CA SER A 56 6.79 0.89 -10.64
C SER A 56 5.35 1.31 -10.93
N ILE A 57 4.90 1.25 -12.19
CA ILE A 57 3.50 1.52 -12.55
C ILE A 57 2.52 0.61 -11.80
N SER A 58 2.81 -0.69 -11.68
CA SER A 58 1.93 -1.63 -10.95
C SER A 58 1.79 -1.31 -9.45
N ARG A 59 2.65 -0.46 -8.88
CA ARG A 59 2.63 -0.06 -7.46
C ARG A 59 2.10 1.35 -7.25
N VAL A 60 1.90 2.13 -8.31
CA VAL A 60 1.39 3.51 -8.22
C VAL A 60 0.04 3.57 -7.49
N PRO A 61 -0.94 2.68 -7.74
CA PRO A 61 -2.22 2.71 -7.00
C PRO A 61 -2.06 2.57 -5.49
N CYS A 62 -1.16 1.70 -5.02
CA CYS A 62 -0.86 1.56 -3.59
C CYS A 62 -0.24 2.85 -3.05
N ILE A 63 0.86 3.29 -3.66
CA ILE A 63 1.65 4.43 -3.19
C ILE A 63 0.80 5.70 -3.19
N TYR A 64 0.19 6.04 -4.32
CA TYR A 64 -0.63 7.25 -4.47
C TYR A 64 -2.00 7.14 -3.80
N GLY A 65 -2.69 6.01 -3.97
CA GLY A 65 -4.06 5.86 -3.50
C GLY A 65 -4.20 5.98 -1.99
N TRP A 66 -3.28 5.36 -1.22
CA TRP A 66 -3.35 5.42 0.23
C TRP A 66 -3.08 6.83 0.77
N ALA A 67 -2.13 7.56 0.19
CA ALA A 67 -1.87 8.95 0.54
C ALA A 67 -3.03 9.87 0.17
N GLU A 68 -3.64 9.67 -1.01
CA GLU A 68 -4.81 10.44 -1.43
C GLU A 68 -6.01 10.18 -0.49
N ILE A 69 -6.27 8.93 -0.12
CA ILE A 69 -7.34 8.60 0.83
C ILE A 69 -7.07 9.28 2.18
N ALA A 70 -5.84 9.20 2.71
CA ALA A 70 -5.47 9.85 3.96
C ALA A 70 -5.62 11.38 3.87
N TYR A 71 -5.22 11.98 2.75
CA TYR A 71 -5.40 13.42 2.49
C TYR A 71 -6.89 13.80 2.53
N GLN A 72 -7.74 13.10 1.78
CA GLN A 72 -9.19 13.36 1.74
C GLN A 72 -9.84 13.19 3.12
N LEU A 73 -9.47 12.15 3.87
CA LEU A 73 -9.93 11.98 5.25
C LEU A 73 -9.46 13.11 6.15
N ASN A 74 -8.23 13.60 6.02
CA ASN A 74 -7.73 14.69 6.84
C ASN A 74 -8.44 16.03 6.56
N GLN A 75 -8.86 16.26 5.30
CA GLN A 75 -9.68 17.42 4.91
C GLN A 75 -11.14 17.31 5.36
N SER A 76 -11.65 16.10 5.60
CA SER A 76 -13.03 15.89 6.02
C SER A 76 -13.30 16.42 7.43
N SER A 77 -14.39 17.17 7.59
CA SER A 77 -14.87 17.63 8.90
C SER A 77 -15.44 16.50 9.78
N SER A 78 -15.74 15.34 9.20
CA SER A 78 -16.24 14.16 9.92
C SER A 78 -15.13 13.29 10.52
N THR A 79 -13.87 13.54 10.18
CA THR A 79 -12.74 12.76 10.67
C THR A 79 -12.41 13.09 12.12
N VAL A 80 -12.47 12.08 13.00
CA VAL A 80 -12.16 12.24 14.41
C VAL A 80 -10.64 12.10 14.63
N ARG A 81 -9.97 13.24 14.81
CA ARG A 81 -8.49 13.30 14.87
C ARG A 81 -7.88 12.78 16.17
N GLY A 82 -8.62 12.75 17.27
CA GLY A 82 -8.12 12.26 18.56
C GLY A 82 -8.24 10.74 18.73
N THR A 83 -8.03 9.97 17.67
CA THR A 83 -8.21 8.50 17.67
C THR A 83 -6.90 7.80 17.31
N LYS A 84 -6.68 6.60 17.87
CA LYS A 84 -5.56 5.75 17.44
C LYS A 84 -5.58 5.48 15.94
N PHE A 85 -6.76 5.39 15.31
CA PHE A 85 -6.86 5.27 13.86
C PHE A 85 -6.27 6.48 13.13
N PHE A 86 -6.52 7.70 13.62
CA PHE A 86 -5.92 8.89 13.02
C PHE A 86 -4.39 8.88 13.17
N ASP A 87 -3.90 8.55 14.37
CA ASP A 87 -2.46 8.59 14.69
C ASP A 87 -1.67 7.50 13.94
N GLU A 88 -2.22 6.28 13.84
CA GLU A 88 -1.53 5.10 13.28
C GLU A 88 -1.78 4.89 11.79
N TRP A 89 -2.86 5.46 11.24
CA TRP A 89 -3.26 5.22 9.84
C TRP A 89 -3.29 6.48 9.01
N ILE A 90 -4.04 7.51 9.43
CA ILE A 90 -4.19 8.74 8.63
C ILE A 90 -2.87 9.51 8.62
N SER A 91 -2.34 9.85 9.80
CA SER A 91 -1.16 10.70 9.94
C SER A 91 0.08 10.17 9.19
N PRO A 92 0.44 8.87 9.28
CA PRO A 92 1.61 8.36 8.56
C PRO A 92 1.43 8.35 7.04
N ASN A 93 0.20 8.15 6.55
CA ASN A 93 -0.08 8.18 5.12
C ASN A 93 -0.18 9.60 4.53
N LEU A 94 -0.18 10.65 5.37
CA LEU A 94 -0.06 12.04 4.91
C LEU A 94 1.37 12.39 4.49
N ASP A 95 2.38 11.65 4.96
CA ASP A 95 3.77 11.85 4.53
C ASP A 95 3.95 11.32 3.11
N TRP A 96 3.87 12.23 2.14
CA TRP A 96 4.02 11.92 0.71
C TRP A 96 5.48 11.76 0.25
N SER A 97 6.47 11.81 1.15
CA SER A 97 7.89 11.82 0.77
C SER A 97 8.29 10.61 -0.11
N TYR A 98 7.76 9.43 0.19
CA TYR A 98 8.02 8.20 -0.58
C TYR A 98 7.39 8.24 -1.99
N GLY A 99 6.15 8.75 -2.10
CA GLY A 99 5.45 8.88 -3.37
C GLY A 99 6.01 9.99 -4.25
N ALA A 100 6.46 11.09 -3.64
CA ALA A 100 7.11 12.20 -4.32
C ALA A 100 8.38 11.74 -5.04
N LYS A 101 9.21 10.93 -4.38
CA LYS A 101 10.42 10.36 -4.98
C LYS A 101 10.09 9.50 -6.21
N LEU A 102 9.14 8.57 -6.09
CA LEU A 102 8.75 7.71 -7.21
C LEU A 102 8.17 8.53 -8.37
N SER A 103 7.39 9.57 -8.09
CA SER A 103 6.81 10.45 -9.11
C SER A 103 7.88 11.15 -9.93
N VAL A 104 8.96 11.64 -9.29
CA VAL A 104 10.12 12.23 -9.98
C VAL A 104 10.81 11.20 -10.87
N GLU A 105 11.13 10.02 -10.33
CA GLU A 105 11.81 8.95 -11.08
C GLU A 105 10.97 8.48 -12.29
N LEU A 106 9.64 8.39 -12.15
CA LEU A 106 8.74 8.04 -13.24
C LEU A 106 8.67 9.13 -14.32
N GLN A 107 8.70 10.41 -13.93
CA GLN A 107 8.71 11.52 -14.89
C GLN A 107 9.99 11.56 -15.73
N GLU A 108 11.15 11.29 -15.12
CA GLU A 108 12.44 11.28 -15.81
C GLU A 108 12.47 10.27 -16.97
N VAL A 109 11.84 9.11 -16.77
CA VAL A 109 11.82 8.05 -17.79
C VAL A 109 10.59 8.07 -18.69
N LEU A 110 9.63 8.96 -18.42
CA LEU A 110 8.34 8.97 -19.13
C LEU A 110 8.54 9.15 -20.63
N SER A 111 9.39 10.08 -21.06
CA SER A 111 9.65 10.34 -22.48
C SER A 111 10.16 9.10 -23.23
N ALA A 112 11.03 8.30 -22.60
CA ALA A 112 11.57 7.08 -23.17
C ALA A 112 10.54 5.93 -23.22
N ASN A 113 9.53 5.97 -22.37
CA ASN A 113 8.51 4.93 -22.22
C ASN A 113 7.14 5.34 -22.79
N ASN A 114 7.01 6.58 -23.29
CA ASN A 114 5.76 7.13 -23.82
C ASN A 114 5.57 6.73 -25.29
N ASN A 115 5.35 5.44 -25.50
CA ASN A 115 4.95 4.87 -26.78
C ASN A 115 3.66 4.06 -26.61
N THR A 116 2.94 3.82 -27.71
CA THR A 116 1.62 3.18 -27.69
C THR A 116 1.62 1.80 -27.02
N GLU A 117 2.66 1.00 -27.25
CA GLU A 117 2.75 -0.37 -26.72
C GLU A 117 2.98 -0.35 -25.20
N THR A 118 4.00 0.38 -24.76
CA THR A 118 4.33 0.53 -23.33
C THR A 118 3.19 1.19 -22.57
N PHE A 119 2.51 2.18 -23.17
CA PHE A 119 1.34 2.82 -22.57
C PHE A 119 0.20 1.84 -22.35
N ALA A 120 -0.11 0.98 -23.33
CA ALA A 120 -1.18 -0.01 -23.20
C ALA A 120 -0.90 -0.99 -22.04
N VAL A 121 0.35 -1.47 -21.93
CA VAL A 121 0.77 -2.35 -20.83
C VAL A 121 0.72 -1.62 -19.48
N ALA A 122 1.29 -0.42 -19.40
CA ALA A 122 1.31 0.40 -18.18
C ALA A 122 -0.12 0.70 -17.69
N ASN A 123 -1.03 1.10 -18.58
CA ASN A 123 -2.42 1.34 -18.25
C ASN A 123 -3.13 0.06 -17.78
N GLY A 124 -2.86 -1.08 -18.41
CA GLY A 124 -3.38 -2.38 -17.95
C GLY A 124 -2.91 -2.72 -16.53
N LEU A 125 -1.62 -2.57 -16.24
CA LEU A 125 -1.06 -2.79 -14.91
C LEU A 125 -1.67 -1.85 -13.86
N PHE A 126 -1.78 -0.57 -14.18
CA PHE A 126 -2.37 0.43 -13.29
C PHE A 126 -3.82 0.10 -12.93
N ARG A 127 -4.64 -0.27 -13.93
CA ARG A 127 -6.05 -0.65 -13.71
C ARG A 127 -6.17 -1.92 -12.90
N GLN A 128 -5.37 -2.93 -13.19
CA GLN A 128 -5.38 -4.19 -12.44
C GLN A 128 -5.00 -3.97 -10.97
N ALA A 129 -4.00 -3.12 -10.71
CA ALA A 129 -3.63 -2.76 -9.35
C ALA A 129 -4.76 -2.00 -8.63
N LEU A 130 -5.48 -1.09 -9.29
CA LEU A 130 -6.67 -0.45 -8.70
C LEU A 130 -7.78 -1.45 -8.32
N GLU A 131 -8.01 -2.46 -9.16
CA GLU A 131 -8.97 -3.53 -8.87
C GLU A 131 -8.55 -4.34 -7.63
N PHE A 132 -7.25 -4.66 -7.51
CA PHE A 132 -6.72 -5.33 -6.32
C PHE A 132 -6.82 -4.48 -5.06
N GLU A 133 -6.49 -3.18 -5.12
CA GLU A 133 -6.63 -2.26 -3.98
C GLU A 133 -8.08 -2.19 -3.51
N THR A 134 -9.03 -2.04 -4.44
CA THR A 134 -10.46 -1.99 -4.12
C THR A 134 -10.92 -3.30 -3.48
N ALA A 135 -10.58 -4.43 -4.09
CA ALA A 135 -10.97 -5.74 -3.57
C ALA A 135 -10.31 -6.04 -2.21
N PHE A 136 -9.09 -5.54 -1.98
CA PHE A 136 -8.43 -5.62 -0.67
C PHE A 136 -9.18 -4.83 0.39
N PHE A 137 -9.56 -3.58 0.12
CA PHE A 137 -10.40 -2.79 1.02
C PHE A 137 -11.73 -3.48 1.31
N GLU A 138 -12.42 -3.96 0.27
CA GLU A 138 -13.69 -4.68 0.42
C GLU A 138 -13.55 -5.94 1.28
N SER A 139 -12.44 -6.66 1.15
CA SER A 139 -12.19 -7.87 1.95
C SER A 139 -12.03 -7.61 3.44
N ALA A 140 -11.66 -6.38 3.83
CA ALA A 140 -11.51 -5.98 5.22
C ALA A 140 -12.82 -5.48 5.85
N VAL A 141 -13.83 -5.11 5.05
CA VAL A 141 -15.09 -4.57 5.56
C VAL A 141 -15.81 -5.61 6.42
N GLY A 142 -16.16 -5.22 7.64
CA GLY A 142 -16.89 -6.06 8.59
C GLY A 142 -16.05 -7.17 9.23
N LYS A 143 -14.75 -7.26 8.93
CA LYS A 143 -13.83 -8.19 9.61
C LYS A 143 -13.51 -7.67 11.01
N VAL A 144 -13.40 -8.60 11.95
CA VAL A 144 -12.95 -8.36 13.32
C VAL A 144 -11.75 -9.26 13.60
N LEU A 145 -10.84 -8.79 14.45
CA LEU A 145 -9.74 -9.63 14.92
C LEU A 145 -10.29 -10.58 15.99
N GLU A 146 -10.19 -11.87 15.75
CA GLU A 146 -10.51 -12.92 16.73
C GLU A 146 -9.21 -13.44 17.33
N ASP A 147 -9.16 -13.57 18.67
CA ASP A 147 -8.03 -14.11 19.42
C ASP A 147 -7.88 -15.64 19.27
#